data_AF-A0A2D6SSQ8-F1
#
_entry.id   AF-A0A2D6SSQ8-F1
#
_cell.length_a   1.000
_cell.length_b   1.000
_cell.length_c   1.000
_cell.angle_alpha   90.00
_cell.angle_beta   90.00
_cell.angle_gamma   90.00
#
_symmetry.space_group_name_H-M   'P 1'
#
loop_
_entity.id
_entity.type
_entity.pdbx_description
1 polymer ?
#
loop_
_entity_poly.entity_id
_entity_poly.type
_entity_poly.pdbx_seq_one_letter_code
_entity_poly.pdbx_strand_id
1 'polypeptide(L)'
;MTRLLLCLTTLTVLVPGSLFAQGSRRVQGPTTRQRSTQATQPTTRRPRPSGGVLQVQKLTLEFERILKKWSDESAKIKKLKGQHTQFEYDTVYNVEKRTEGVLYFEAPDKGRIDMKPASIKGQVSSKKDKKTGKPFRLVGGDPQRWVCDGKLVMRIDDKEKTYEKVAIPPEAQGKNMMDGPLPFLFGMPPEKLKRRYLLKLQVNNTERIIIAAKPRTAQDAQNYKEAQIILNPKTYLPSAIRLVNPTGNSETVYVFKDLVVNGRKSLNPFAGSPFKPSLFRYKQAQINRTAAQQGSPGRGPTRPAPRTAANQR
;
A
#
# COMPACT_ATOMS: atom_id res chain seq x y z
N MET A 1 -42.28 -16.04 36.42
CA MET A 1 -43.71 -16.42 36.42
C MET A 1 -44.45 -15.50 35.45
N THR A 2 -45.45 -16.07 34.77
CA THR A 2 -46.52 -15.41 34.00
C THR A 2 -46.24 -15.04 32.53
N ARG A 3 -46.87 -15.84 31.65
CA ARG A 3 -47.18 -15.64 30.23
C ARG A 3 -48.43 -14.73 30.07
N LEU A 4 -48.57 -14.02 28.93
CA LEU A 4 -49.74 -13.96 28.01
C LEU A 4 -49.50 -12.82 26.97
N LEU A 5 -49.51 -13.08 25.66
CA LEU A 5 -50.61 -12.89 24.67
C LEU A 5 -51.08 -11.42 24.53
N LEU A 6 -51.45 -10.84 23.38
CA LEU A 6 -51.59 -11.19 21.96
C LEU A 6 -51.97 -9.83 21.29
N CYS A 7 -51.52 -9.51 20.07
CA CYS A 7 -52.39 -8.76 19.13
C CYS A 7 -51.87 -8.84 17.69
N LEU A 8 -52.68 -9.44 16.83
CA LEU A 8 -52.61 -9.43 15.37
C LEU A 8 -53.03 -8.04 14.85
N THR A 9 -52.36 -7.55 13.81
CA THR A 9 -53.00 -6.74 12.75
C THR A 9 -52.32 -7.01 11.41
N THR A 10 -53.09 -7.61 10.51
CA THR A 10 -52.85 -7.80 9.08
C THR A 10 -53.07 -6.49 8.33
N LEU A 11 -52.20 -6.17 7.37
CA LEU A 11 -52.52 -5.21 6.31
C LEU A 11 -52.15 -5.80 4.95
N THR A 12 -53.20 -6.14 4.21
CA THR A 12 -53.21 -6.57 2.81
C THR A 12 -53.21 -5.33 1.93
N VAL A 13 -52.31 -5.21 0.95
CA VAL A 13 -52.46 -4.21 -0.13
C VAL A 13 -52.39 -4.90 -1.48
N LEU A 14 -53.36 -4.49 -2.29
CA LEU A 14 -53.89 -5.00 -3.55
C LEU A 14 -52.94 -4.76 -4.73
N VAL A 15 -52.89 -5.72 -5.65
CA VAL A 15 -52.28 -5.62 -6.98
C VAL A 15 -53.35 -5.17 -7.98
N PRO A 16 -53.01 -4.27 -8.93
CA PRO A 16 -53.67 -4.23 -10.23
C PRO A 16 -52.71 -4.68 -11.34
N GLY A 17 -53.18 -5.66 -12.11
CA GLY A 17 -52.58 -6.08 -13.38
C GLY A 17 -53.32 -5.48 -14.59
N SER A 18 -52.61 -5.45 -15.72
CA SER A 18 -53.10 -5.44 -17.11
C SER A 18 -51.94 -6.02 -17.95
N LEU A 19 -51.96 -7.25 -18.49
CA LEU A 19 -52.65 -7.79 -19.67
C LEU A 19 -52.43 -6.98 -20.97
N PHE A 20 -51.67 -7.57 -21.90
CA PHE A 20 -51.89 -7.72 -23.37
C PHE A 20 -50.70 -8.56 -23.92
N ALA A 21 -50.86 -9.86 -24.21
CA ALA A 21 -51.26 -10.49 -25.48
C ALA A 21 -50.27 -10.23 -26.65
N GLN A 22 -49.39 -11.17 -27.02
CA GLN A 22 -49.55 -12.33 -27.95
C GLN A 22 -49.27 -11.96 -29.43
N GLY A 23 -48.34 -12.68 -30.07
CA GLY A 23 -48.04 -12.51 -31.49
C GLY A 23 -46.86 -13.34 -31.99
N SER A 24 -47.07 -14.64 -32.18
CA SER A 24 -46.15 -15.56 -32.87
C SER A 24 -46.19 -15.35 -34.39
N ARG A 25 -45.04 -15.36 -35.08
CA ARG A 25 -44.96 -15.79 -36.49
C ARG A 25 -43.58 -16.33 -36.83
N ARG A 26 -43.57 -17.55 -37.37
CA ARG A 26 -42.43 -18.29 -37.94
C ARG A 26 -42.78 -18.53 -39.41
N VAL A 27 -41.93 -18.15 -40.38
CA VAL A 27 -41.82 -18.76 -41.72
C VAL A 27 -40.38 -18.58 -42.24
N GLN A 28 -39.99 -19.51 -43.10
CA GLN A 28 -38.70 -19.94 -43.64
C GLN A 28 -37.99 -18.95 -44.60
N GLY A 29 -36.72 -19.27 -44.93
CA GLY A 29 -35.74 -18.46 -45.69
C GLY A 29 -36.00 -18.24 -47.19
N PRO A 30 -35.02 -17.69 -47.94
CA PRO A 30 -34.29 -18.53 -48.90
C PRO A 30 -32.83 -18.11 -49.24
N THR A 31 -32.22 -19.00 -50.02
CA THR A 31 -31.05 -19.05 -50.92
C THR A 31 -30.45 -17.74 -51.54
N THR A 32 -29.10 -17.73 -51.59
CA THR A 32 -28.12 -17.18 -52.57
C THR A 32 -28.46 -15.99 -53.51
N ARG A 33 -27.60 -14.94 -53.44
CA ARG A 33 -26.81 -14.27 -54.52
C ARG A 33 -26.83 -12.72 -54.43
N GLN A 34 -25.70 -12.13 -54.84
CA GLN A 34 -25.43 -10.73 -55.22
C GLN A 34 -24.96 -9.72 -54.15
N ARG A 35 -23.63 -9.71 -53.99
CA ARG A 35 -22.73 -8.59 -54.35
C ARG A 35 -23.38 -7.19 -54.38
N SER A 36 -23.14 -6.42 -53.33
CA SER A 36 -22.98 -4.96 -53.44
C SER A 36 -21.76 -4.55 -52.62
N THR A 37 -20.77 -4.03 -53.34
CA THR A 37 -19.60 -3.32 -52.83
C THR A 37 -20.05 -2.03 -52.15
N GLN A 38 -19.99 -1.96 -50.83
CA GLN A 38 -20.09 -0.68 -50.12
C GLN A 38 -18.71 -0.25 -49.63
N ALA A 39 -18.34 0.91 -50.15
CA ALA A 39 -17.04 1.53 -50.04
C ALA A 39 -16.60 1.71 -48.59
N THR A 40 -15.38 1.26 -48.32
CA THR A 40 -14.60 1.57 -47.13
C THR A 40 -14.38 3.08 -47.08
N GLN A 41 -15.18 3.81 -46.30
CA GLN A 41 -14.82 5.17 -45.92
C GLN A 41 -13.59 5.10 -45.02
N PRO A 42 -12.47 5.74 -45.37
CA PRO A 42 -11.35 5.86 -44.46
C PRO A 42 -11.78 6.78 -43.32
N THR A 43 -12.13 6.19 -42.18
CA THR A 43 -12.16 6.92 -40.93
C THR A 43 -10.73 7.41 -40.71
N THR A 44 -10.52 8.70 -40.96
CA THR A 44 -9.34 9.45 -40.55
C THR A 44 -9.23 9.33 -39.04
N ARG A 45 -8.54 8.27 -38.60
CA ARG A 45 -8.04 8.15 -37.23
C ARG A 45 -7.24 9.41 -36.98
N ARG A 46 -7.82 10.35 -36.23
CA ARG A 46 -7.05 11.41 -35.58
C ARG A 46 -5.83 10.74 -34.95
N PRO A 47 -4.60 11.18 -35.27
CA PRO A 47 -3.44 10.64 -34.59
C PRO A 47 -3.68 10.79 -33.10
N ARG A 48 -3.73 9.65 -32.39
CA ARG A 48 -3.58 9.67 -30.93
C ARG A 48 -2.31 10.49 -30.69
N PRO A 49 -2.34 11.53 -29.83
CA PRO A 49 -1.12 12.24 -29.49
C PRO A 49 -0.12 11.20 -29.01
N SER A 50 0.92 11.02 -29.81
CA SER A 50 2.07 10.17 -29.54
C SER A 50 2.53 10.49 -28.12
N GLY A 51 2.66 9.43 -27.30
CA GLY A 51 2.96 9.54 -25.88
C GLY A 51 3.99 10.62 -25.62
N GLY A 52 3.57 11.67 -24.92
CA GLY A 52 4.45 12.76 -24.56
C GLY A 52 5.69 12.18 -23.92
N VAL A 53 6.85 12.47 -24.50
CA VAL A 53 8.16 12.12 -23.93
C VAL A 53 8.09 12.55 -22.46
N LEU A 54 8.25 11.59 -21.53
CA LEU A 54 8.26 11.89 -20.11
C LEU A 54 9.40 12.89 -19.86
N GLN A 55 9.07 14.18 -19.78
CA GLN A 55 10.03 15.24 -19.53
C GLN A 55 10.60 15.03 -18.13
N VAL A 56 11.89 14.65 -18.10
CA VAL A 56 12.65 14.52 -16.86
C VAL A 56 12.74 15.92 -16.25
N GLN A 57 12.32 16.03 -14.99
CA GLN A 57 12.35 17.31 -14.30
C GLN A 57 13.79 17.81 -14.17
N LYS A 58 14.04 19.06 -14.59
CA LYS A 58 15.30 19.75 -14.29
C LYS A 58 15.27 20.23 -12.84
N LEU A 59 16.18 19.74 -12.02
CA LEU A 59 16.32 20.15 -10.61
C LEU A 59 17.42 21.21 -10.46
N THR A 60 17.44 21.90 -9.32
CA THR A 60 18.55 22.80 -8.99
C THR A 60 19.83 21.99 -8.76
N LEU A 61 21.00 22.60 -9.00
CA LEU A 61 22.29 21.93 -8.78
C LEU A 61 22.45 21.43 -7.34
N GLU A 62 21.97 22.21 -6.37
CA GLU A 62 21.95 21.83 -4.96
C GLU A 62 21.12 20.56 -4.73
N PHE A 63 19.90 20.52 -5.28
CA PHE A 63 19.02 19.37 -5.10
C PHE A 63 19.57 18.12 -5.80
N GLU A 64 20.16 18.25 -6.98
CA GLU A 64 20.87 17.15 -7.65
C GLU A 64 22.01 16.59 -6.76
N ARG A 65 22.79 17.47 -6.11
CA ARG A 65 23.85 17.03 -5.17
C ARG A 65 23.28 16.29 -3.97
N ILE A 66 22.15 16.75 -3.41
CA ILE A 66 21.46 16.08 -2.30
C ILE A 66 21.00 14.69 -2.73
N LEU A 67 20.34 14.56 -3.89
CA LEU A 67 19.87 13.26 -4.40
C LEU A 67 21.04 12.32 -4.67
N LYS A 68 22.11 12.82 -5.27
CA LYS A 68 23.33 12.04 -5.51
C LYS A 68 23.92 11.54 -4.19
N LYS A 69 24.13 12.43 -3.22
CA LYS A 69 24.69 12.06 -1.92
C LYS A 69 23.80 11.08 -1.18
N TRP A 70 22.47 11.27 -1.22
CA TRP A 70 21.52 10.31 -0.64
C TRP A 70 21.65 8.92 -1.28
N SER A 71 21.71 8.84 -2.61
CA SER A 71 21.92 7.59 -3.34
C SER A 71 23.26 6.94 -2.97
N ASP A 72 24.34 7.71 -2.93
CA ASP A 72 25.70 7.23 -2.65
C ASP A 72 25.82 6.70 -1.21
N GLU A 73 25.33 7.44 -0.22
CA GLU A 73 25.34 6.99 1.19
C GLU A 73 24.48 5.75 1.39
N SER A 74 23.31 5.69 0.75
CA SER A 74 22.43 4.53 0.87
C SER A 74 23.02 3.27 0.24
N ALA A 75 23.77 3.38 -0.87
CA ALA A 75 24.43 2.26 -1.53
C ALA A 75 25.51 1.58 -0.67
N LYS A 76 26.07 2.31 0.32
CA LYS A 76 27.04 1.80 1.29
C LYS A 76 26.39 0.94 2.38
N ILE A 77 25.06 1.00 2.52
CA ILE A 77 24.32 0.23 3.52
C ILE A 77 24.22 -1.22 3.03
N LYS A 78 24.94 -2.14 3.68
CA LYS A 78 24.81 -3.58 3.46
C LYS A 78 23.90 -4.22 4.48
N LYS A 79 23.87 -3.67 5.70
CA LYS A 79 22.96 -4.07 6.77
C LYS A 79 22.42 -2.84 7.47
N LEU A 80 21.15 -2.88 7.82
CA LEU A 80 20.52 -1.90 8.69
C LEU A 80 19.66 -2.61 9.71
N LYS A 81 19.73 -2.15 10.96
CA LYS A 81 18.80 -2.52 12.01
C LYS A 81 18.35 -1.24 12.71
N GLY A 82 17.11 -1.18 13.13
CA GLY A 82 16.67 -0.10 14.02
C GLY A 82 15.26 -0.31 14.53
N GLN A 83 14.78 0.69 15.24
CA GLN A 83 13.41 0.76 15.74
C GLN A 83 12.57 1.62 14.79
N HIS A 84 11.27 1.35 14.76
CA HIS A 84 10.32 2.22 14.09
C HIS A 84 9.03 2.38 14.88
N THR A 85 8.37 3.50 14.65
CA THR A 85 6.98 3.74 15.04
C THR A 85 6.19 4.08 13.79
N GLN A 86 5.06 3.43 13.61
CA GLN A 86 4.12 3.70 12.52
C GLN A 86 2.87 4.39 13.08
N PHE A 87 2.44 5.43 12.38
CA PHE A 87 1.18 6.12 12.61
C PHE A 87 0.32 6.00 11.36
N GLU A 88 -0.88 5.47 11.49
CA GLU A 88 -1.87 5.45 10.40
C GLU A 88 -3.01 6.38 10.76
N TYR A 89 -3.19 7.43 9.97
CA TYR A 89 -4.26 8.41 10.17
C TYR A 89 -5.35 8.17 9.14
N ASP A 90 -6.58 8.01 9.60
CA ASP A 90 -7.79 7.97 8.77
C ASP A 90 -8.61 9.23 9.05
N THR A 91 -8.73 10.10 8.05
CA THR A 91 -9.44 11.38 8.18
C THR A 91 -10.94 11.25 8.00
N VAL A 92 -11.46 10.10 7.58
CA VAL A 92 -12.90 9.84 7.47
C VAL A 92 -13.45 9.48 8.84
N TYR A 93 -12.76 8.60 9.56
CA TYR A 93 -13.16 8.15 10.89
C TYR A 93 -12.49 8.94 12.02
N ASN A 94 -11.56 9.85 11.70
CA ASN A 94 -10.74 10.60 12.65
C ASN A 94 -10.06 9.67 13.65
N VAL A 95 -9.44 8.61 13.14
CA VAL A 95 -8.73 7.59 13.92
C VAL A 95 -7.24 7.66 13.59
N GLU A 96 -6.42 7.52 14.62
CA GLU A 96 -4.98 7.31 14.49
C GLU A 96 -4.61 5.95 15.10
N LYS A 97 -4.11 5.03 14.28
CA LYS A 97 -3.54 3.77 14.74
C LYS A 97 -2.05 3.91 14.96
N ARG A 98 -1.53 3.33 16.05
CA ARG A 98 -0.09 3.33 16.35
C ARG A 98 0.47 1.91 16.48
N THR A 99 1.54 1.64 15.76
CA THR A 99 2.37 0.45 15.97
C THR A 99 3.82 0.81 16.21
N GLU A 100 4.54 -0.07 16.88
CA GLU A 100 5.98 0.05 17.07
C GLU A 100 6.65 -1.30 16.83
N GLY A 101 7.94 -1.26 16.53
CA GLY A 101 8.74 -2.47 16.46
C GLY A 101 10.11 -2.24 15.87
N VAL A 102 10.62 -3.27 15.20
CA VAL A 102 11.99 -3.31 14.70
C VAL A 102 12.00 -3.53 13.20
N LEU A 103 12.99 -2.94 12.54
CA LEU A 103 13.27 -3.15 11.13
C LEU A 103 14.65 -3.76 10.94
N TYR A 104 14.75 -4.59 9.91
CA TYR A 104 16.00 -5.16 9.43
C TYR A 104 16.07 -5.03 7.93
N PHE A 105 17.27 -4.76 7.44
CA PHE A 105 17.59 -4.83 6.03
C PHE A 105 18.96 -5.46 5.86
N GLU A 106 19.06 -6.30 4.84
CA GLU A 106 20.33 -6.81 4.34
C GLU A 106 20.29 -6.76 2.82
N ALA A 107 21.24 -6.03 2.24
CA ALA A 107 21.37 -5.93 0.79
C ALA A 107 21.61 -7.31 0.17
N PRO A 108 21.11 -7.58 -1.04
CA PRO A 108 20.38 -6.65 -1.90
C PRO A 108 18.85 -6.59 -1.68
N ASP A 109 18.26 -7.61 -1.07
CA ASP A 109 16.82 -7.88 -1.20
C ASP A 109 16.17 -8.48 0.06
N LYS A 110 16.85 -8.49 1.20
CA LYS A 110 16.27 -8.97 2.46
C LYS A 110 15.77 -7.82 3.30
N GLY A 111 14.53 -7.93 3.75
CA GLY A 111 13.86 -6.92 4.55
C GLY A 111 12.99 -7.57 5.59
N ARG A 112 12.87 -6.94 6.76
CA ARG A 112 11.89 -7.33 7.77
C ARG A 112 11.40 -6.09 8.48
N ILE A 113 10.10 -6.01 8.71
CA ILE A 113 9.49 -5.03 9.60
C ILE A 113 8.51 -5.75 10.51
N ASP A 114 8.71 -5.56 11.81
CA ASP A 114 7.84 -6.09 12.84
C ASP A 114 6.99 -4.96 13.41
N MET A 115 5.70 -5.21 13.59
CA MET A 115 4.73 -4.26 14.11
C MET A 115 3.96 -4.90 15.24
N LYS A 116 3.84 -4.16 16.35
CA LYS A 116 3.05 -4.50 17.53
C LYS A 116 2.23 -3.27 17.92
N PRO A 117 1.07 -3.42 18.58
CA PRO A 117 0.34 -2.27 19.11
C PRO A 117 1.26 -1.42 20.00
N ALA A 118 1.35 -0.11 19.71
CA ALA A 118 2.11 0.80 20.55
C ALA A 118 1.33 1.13 21.84
N SER A 119 2.05 1.48 22.90
CA SER A 119 1.41 2.02 24.11
C SER A 119 0.86 3.43 23.85
N ILE A 120 -0.47 3.59 23.98
CA ILE A 120 -1.18 4.85 23.70
C ILE A 120 -1.76 5.52 24.96
N LYS A 121 -1.55 4.94 26.14
CA LYS A 121 -2.10 5.47 27.41
C LYS A 121 -1.54 6.86 27.69
N GLY A 122 -2.42 7.83 27.93
CA GLY A 122 -2.05 9.21 28.23
C GLY A 122 -1.56 10.03 27.04
N GLN A 123 -1.57 9.47 25.83
CA GLN A 123 -1.15 10.19 24.62
C GLN A 123 -2.35 10.84 23.92
N VAL A 124 -2.08 11.91 23.19
CA VAL A 124 -3.06 12.62 22.37
C VAL A 124 -2.58 12.63 20.91
N SER A 125 -3.53 12.57 19.97
CA SER A 125 -3.21 12.74 18.55
C SER A 125 -2.72 14.15 18.26
N SER A 126 -1.68 14.28 17.43
CA SER A 126 -1.28 15.56 16.86
C SER A 126 -2.22 16.04 15.76
N LYS A 127 -3.05 15.13 15.20
CA LYS A 127 -4.07 15.45 14.21
C LYS A 127 -5.39 15.76 14.89
N LYS A 128 -6.09 16.73 14.33
CA LYS A 128 -7.41 17.17 14.77
C LYS A 128 -8.38 17.10 13.62
N ASP A 129 -9.62 16.73 13.94
CA ASP A 129 -10.75 16.87 13.04
C ASP A 129 -10.90 18.35 12.68
N LYS A 130 -10.93 18.66 11.39
CA LYS A 130 -11.03 20.03 10.89
C LYS A 130 -12.36 20.69 11.23
N LYS A 131 -13.43 19.92 11.41
CA LYS A 131 -14.77 20.42 11.71
C LYS A 131 -14.96 20.65 13.19
N THR A 132 -14.53 19.70 14.02
CA THR A 132 -14.79 19.73 15.46
C THR A 132 -13.61 20.25 16.29
N GLY A 133 -12.42 20.33 15.71
CA GLY A 133 -11.17 20.67 16.41
C GLY A 133 -10.69 19.60 17.39
N LYS A 134 -11.42 18.50 17.55
CA LYS A 134 -11.08 17.42 18.49
C LYS A 134 -9.92 16.58 17.96
N PRO A 135 -8.99 16.13 18.82
CA PRO A 135 -7.94 15.20 18.41
C PRO A 135 -8.51 13.90 17.85
N PHE A 136 -7.78 13.24 16.95
CA PHE A 136 -8.16 11.92 16.48
C PHE A 136 -8.16 10.91 17.63
N ARG A 137 -9.06 9.93 17.54
CA ARG A 137 -9.13 8.82 18.50
C ARG A 137 -7.93 7.91 18.29
N LEU A 138 -7.12 7.73 19.34
CA LEU A 138 -6.00 6.80 19.31
C LEU A 138 -6.47 5.36 19.50
N VAL A 139 -5.91 4.45 18.70
CA VAL A 139 -6.04 3.01 18.90
C VAL A 139 -4.69 2.32 18.66
N GLY A 140 -4.48 1.18 19.31
CA GLY A 140 -3.37 0.30 18.95
C GLY A 140 -3.58 -0.28 17.55
N GLY A 141 -2.54 -0.32 16.72
CA GLY A 141 -2.58 -1.00 15.42
C GLY A 141 -2.46 -2.51 15.57
N ASP A 142 -2.72 -3.23 14.48
CA ASP A 142 -2.72 -4.69 14.47
C ASP A 142 -1.27 -5.25 14.44
N PRO A 143 -0.96 -6.30 15.22
CA PRO A 143 0.37 -6.90 15.22
C PRO A 143 0.60 -7.68 13.92
N GLN A 144 1.68 -7.34 13.21
CA GLN A 144 1.98 -7.91 11.91
C GLN A 144 3.49 -7.94 11.68
N ARG A 145 3.97 -8.95 10.95
CA ARG A 145 5.35 -9.00 10.47
C ARG A 145 5.38 -9.18 8.97
N TRP A 146 6.20 -8.38 8.31
CA TRP A 146 6.53 -8.56 6.91
C TRP A 146 7.98 -9.00 6.81
N VAL A 147 8.22 -10.08 6.09
CA VAL A 147 9.57 -10.65 5.91
C VAL A 147 9.81 -10.94 4.44
N CYS A 148 10.87 -10.38 3.90
CA CYS A 148 11.42 -10.70 2.60
C CYS A 148 12.80 -11.33 2.81
N ASP A 149 13.00 -12.54 2.30
CA ASP A 149 14.29 -13.25 2.40
C ASP A 149 15.12 -13.22 1.10
N GLY A 150 14.66 -12.44 0.12
CA GLY A 150 15.21 -12.33 -1.23
C GLY A 150 14.57 -13.27 -2.26
N LYS A 151 13.85 -14.31 -1.80
CA LYS A 151 13.14 -15.28 -2.66
C LYS A 151 11.64 -15.28 -2.45
N LEU A 152 11.18 -14.95 -1.24
CA LEU A 152 9.78 -14.91 -0.89
C LEU A 152 9.46 -13.72 0.01
N VAL A 153 8.25 -13.20 -0.15
CA VAL A 153 7.65 -12.22 0.75
C VAL A 153 6.62 -12.95 1.61
N MET A 154 6.73 -12.81 2.92
CA MET A 154 5.77 -13.30 3.90
C MET A 154 5.08 -12.15 4.59
N ARG A 155 3.76 -12.27 4.72
CA ARG A 155 2.94 -11.44 5.59
C ARG A 155 2.40 -12.32 6.70
N ILE A 156 2.84 -12.08 7.92
CA ILE A 156 2.47 -12.87 9.09
C ILE A 156 1.54 -12.03 9.96
N ASP A 157 0.35 -12.56 10.20
CA ASP A 157 -0.61 -12.00 11.14
C ASP A 157 -0.40 -12.68 12.51
N ASP A 158 0.15 -11.92 13.45
CA ASP A 158 0.48 -12.45 14.77
C ASP A 158 -0.73 -12.57 15.69
N LYS A 159 -1.84 -11.89 15.35
CA LYS A 159 -3.11 -11.96 16.08
C LYS A 159 -3.89 -13.21 15.66
N GLU A 160 -4.09 -13.39 14.36
CA GLU A 160 -4.85 -14.51 13.79
C GLU A 160 -4.03 -15.81 13.69
N LYS A 161 -2.71 -15.74 13.96
CA LYS A 161 -1.78 -16.86 13.79
C LYS A 161 -1.84 -17.44 12.38
N THR A 162 -1.86 -16.57 11.38
CA THR A 162 -1.84 -16.95 9.97
C THR A 162 -0.66 -16.31 9.24
N TYR A 163 -0.31 -16.86 8.07
CA TYR A 163 0.65 -16.23 7.19
C TYR A 163 0.30 -16.43 5.70
N GLU A 164 0.71 -15.46 4.88
CA GLU A 164 0.69 -15.55 3.42
C GLU A 164 2.14 -15.58 2.90
N LYS A 165 2.40 -16.29 1.80
CA LYS A 165 3.71 -16.33 1.13
C LYS A 165 3.56 -16.09 -0.37
N VAL A 166 4.34 -15.16 -0.90
CA VAL A 166 4.42 -14.89 -2.34
C VAL A 166 5.87 -15.07 -2.77
N ALA A 167 6.10 -15.92 -3.78
CA ALA A 167 7.42 -16.10 -4.36
C ALA A 167 7.80 -14.89 -5.21
N ILE A 168 9.04 -14.46 -5.11
CA ILE A 168 9.63 -13.43 -5.96
C ILE A 168 10.14 -14.13 -7.23
N PRO A 169 9.68 -13.74 -8.43
CA PRO A 169 10.18 -14.32 -9.68
C PRO A 169 11.71 -14.24 -9.77
N PRO A 170 12.42 -15.26 -10.26
CA PRO A 170 13.89 -15.28 -10.29
C PRO A 170 14.52 -14.02 -10.91
N GLU A 171 13.90 -13.47 -11.96
CA GLU A 171 14.32 -12.26 -12.65
C GLU A 171 14.24 -10.97 -11.80
N ALA A 172 13.40 -11.00 -10.76
CA ALA A 172 13.13 -9.92 -9.82
C ALA A 172 13.99 -9.98 -8.54
N GLN A 173 14.60 -11.13 -8.25
CA GLN A 173 15.45 -11.32 -7.06
C GLN A 173 16.70 -10.44 -7.14
N GLY A 174 17.14 -9.88 -6.01
CA GLY A 174 18.26 -8.94 -5.95
C GLY A 174 18.04 -7.56 -6.59
N LYS A 175 16.91 -7.34 -7.29
CA LYS A 175 16.63 -6.10 -8.04
C LYS A 175 15.45 -5.29 -7.47
N ASN A 176 14.46 -5.97 -6.89
CA ASN A 176 13.10 -5.42 -6.77
C ASN A 176 12.68 -4.86 -5.41
N MET A 177 13.53 -4.77 -4.39
CA MET A 177 13.10 -4.12 -3.14
C MET A 177 12.87 -2.59 -3.32
N MET A 178 13.52 -1.99 -4.32
CA MET A 178 13.35 -0.57 -4.69
C MET A 178 12.01 -0.24 -5.37
N ASP A 179 11.26 -1.26 -5.79
CA ASP A 179 9.95 -1.10 -6.43
C ASP A 179 8.80 -1.55 -5.50
N GLY A 180 9.14 -1.93 -4.27
CA GLY A 180 8.19 -2.25 -3.21
C GLY A 180 7.50 -1.01 -2.61
N PRO A 181 6.50 -1.22 -1.77
CA PRO A 181 5.64 -0.17 -1.17
C PRO A 181 6.31 0.74 -0.14
N LEU A 182 7.50 0.37 0.33
CA LEU A 182 8.42 1.28 1.02
C LEU A 182 9.69 1.48 0.16
N PRO A 183 9.59 2.07 -1.05
CA PRO A 183 10.70 2.06 -2.00
C PRO A 183 11.84 3.04 -1.67
N PHE A 184 11.87 3.62 -0.47
CA PHE A 184 12.70 4.78 -0.17
C PHE A 184 13.65 4.64 1.02
N LEU A 185 13.81 3.45 1.60
CA LEU A 185 14.76 3.30 2.71
C LEU A 185 16.23 3.35 2.26
N PHE A 186 16.52 3.05 0.98
CA PHE A 186 17.89 2.78 0.55
C PHE A 186 18.34 3.53 -0.71
N GLY A 187 17.78 4.71 -0.97
CA GLY A 187 18.33 5.65 -1.96
C GLY A 187 18.37 5.10 -3.38
N MET A 188 17.30 5.33 -4.14
CA MET A 188 17.25 4.99 -5.55
C MET A 188 18.18 5.92 -6.36
N PRO A 189 18.83 5.43 -7.44
CA PRO A 189 19.64 6.29 -8.31
C PRO A 189 18.88 7.55 -8.73
N PRO A 190 19.51 8.75 -8.69
CA PRO A 190 18.82 10.02 -8.97
C PRO A 190 18.08 10.03 -10.31
N GLU A 191 18.68 9.40 -11.33
CA GLU A 191 18.05 9.29 -12.65
C GLU A 191 16.78 8.43 -12.64
N LYS A 192 16.75 7.33 -11.87
CA LYS A 192 15.54 6.52 -11.71
C LYS A 192 14.49 7.28 -10.89
N LEU A 193 14.90 8.03 -9.86
CA LEU A 193 14.00 8.88 -9.08
C LEU A 193 13.32 9.95 -9.96
N LYS A 194 14.08 10.69 -10.76
CA LYS A 194 13.55 11.75 -11.65
C LYS A 194 12.61 11.21 -12.73
N ARG A 195 12.82 9.96 -13.18
CA ARG A 195 11.91 9.27 -14.12
C ARG A 195 10.61 8.83 -13.45
N ARG A 196 10.67 8.32 -12.22
CA ARG A 196 9.50 7.77 -11.52
C ARG A 196 8.68 8.83 -10.79
N TYR A 197 9.30 9.94 -10.38
CA TYR A 197 8.67 10.92 -9.50
C TYR A 197 8.86 12.37 -9.97
N LEU A 198 7.86 13.19 -9.65
CA LEU A 198 8.00 14.63 -9.56
C LEU A 198 8.54 14.95 -8.17
N LEU A 199 9.74 15.56 -8.12
CA LEU A 199 10.48 15.78 -6.89
C LEU A 199 10.45 17.25 -6.49
N LYS A 200 10.38 17.51 -5.19
CA LYS A 200 10.50 18.86 -4.62
C LYS A 200 11.33 18.81 -3.35
N LEU A 201 12.37 19.64 -3.30
CA LEU A 201 13.07 19.96 -2.06
C LEU A 201 12.21 20.95 -1.27
N GLN A 202 11.69 20.52 -0.12
CA GLN A 202 10.85 21.36 0.73
C GLN A 202 11.65 22.08 1.80
N VAL A 203 12.64 21.40 2.39
CA VAL A 203 13.52 21.93 3.43
C VAL A 203 14.93 21.40 3.19
N ASN A 204 15.92 22.26 3.34
CA ASN A 204 17.32 21.87 3.48
C ASN A 204 17.97 22.78 4.54
N ASN A 205 18.25 22.22 5.72
CA ASN A 205 18.97 22.91 6.78
C ASN A 205 19.80 21.92 7.59
N THR A 206 20.46 22.40 8.65
CA THR A 206 21.35 21.59 9.50
C THR A 206 20.63 20.52 10.31
N GLU A 207 19.31 20.61 10.46
CA GLU A 207 18.50 19.66 11.23
C GLU A 207 17.91 18.56 10.34
N ARG A 208 17.42 18.93 9.15
CA ARG A 208 16.67 18.02 8.27
C ARG A 208 16.71 18.44 6.80
N ILE A 209 16.67 17.42 5.95
CA ILE A 209 16.37 17.56 4.52
C ILE A 209 14.99 16.94 4.30
N ILE A 210 14.05 17.67 3.71
CA ILE A 210 12.71 17.17 3.40
C ILE A 210 12.51 17.14 1.89
N ILE A 211 12.25 15.94 1.36
CA ILE A 211 12.00 15.68 -0.05
C ILE A 211 10.56 15.20 -0.21
N ALA A 212 9.78 15.88 -1.04
CA ALA A 212 8.48 15.40 -1.49
C ALA A 212 8.60 14.73 -2.86
N ALA A 213 7.91 13.61 -3.04
CA ALA A 213 7.88 12.83 -4.26
C ALA A 213 6.44 12.49 -4.63
N LYS A 214 6.02 12.86 -5.84
CA LYS A 214 4.72 12.47 -6.42
C LYS A 214 4.95 11.49 -7.57
N PRO A 215 4.28 10.33 -7.58
CA PRO A 215 4.37 9.37 -8.68
C PRO A 215 4.08 9.97 -10.06
N ARG A 216 4.89 9.57 -11.04
CA ARG A 216 4.63 9.79 -12.47
C ARG A 216 4.05 8.55 -13.14
N THR A 217 4.35 7.36 -12.62
CA THR A 217 3.89 6.08 -13.19
C THR A 217 2.58 5.64 -12.55
N ALA A 218 1.73 4.97 -13.32
CA ALA A 218 0.48 4.40 -12.80
C ALA A 218 0.74 3.34 -11.72
N GLN A 219 1.81 2.55 -11.88
CA GLN A 219 2.22 1.53 -10.91
C GLN A 219 2.52 2.14 -9.55
N ASP A 220 3.25 3.26 -9.51
CA ASP A 220 3.54 3.97 -8.26
C ASP A 220 2.29 4.66 -7.69
N ALA A 221 1.49 5.30 -8.56
CA ALA A 221 0.28 6.03 -8.17
C ALA A 221 -0.82 5.15 -7.57
N GLN A 222 -0.82 3.84 -7.87
CA GLN A 222 -1.71 2.87 -7.24
C GLN A 222 -1.44 2.68 -5.74
N ASN A 223 -0.21 2.95 -5.29
CA ASN A 223 0.19 2.73 -3.90
C ASN A 223 0.02 3.98 -3.03
N TYR A 224 0.39 5.14 -3.55
CA TYR A 224 0.30 6.41 -2.85
C TYR A 224 0.20 7.57 -3.87
N LYS A 225 -0.41 8.68 -3.48
CA LYS A 225 -0.41 9.89 -4.32
C LYS A 225 0.79 10.81 -4.05
N GLU A 226 1.37 10.71 -2.86
CA GLU A 226 2.51 11.52 -2.42
C GLU A 226 3.30 10.78 -1.35
N ALA A 227 4.62 10.87 -1.44
CA ALA A 227 5.55 10.48 -0.39
C ALA A 227 6.35 11.70 0.07
N GLN A 228 6.65 11.78 1.36
CA GLN A 228 7.57 12.74 1.94
C GLN A 228 8.62 11.99 2.74
N ILE A 229 9.88 12.33 2.51
CA ILE A 229 11.03 11.70 3.15
C ILE A 229 11.77 12.78 3.92
N ILE A 230 12.01 12.52 5.20
CA ILE A 230 12.85 13.35 6.06
C ILE A 230 14.18 12.62 6.24
N LEU A 231 15.28 13.26 5.85
CA LEU A 231 16.64 12.74 5.97
C LEU A 231 17.41 13.51 7.04
N ASN A 232 18.30 12.80 7.73
CA ASN A 232 19.34 13.41 8.55
C ASN A 232 20.41 14.06 7.63
N PRO A 233 20.74 15.36 7.75
CA PRO A 233 21.67 16.03 6.83
C PRO A 233 23.12 15.52 6.92
N LYS A 234 23.50 14.89 8.03
CA LYS A 234 24.86 14.35 8.25
C LYS A 234 25.01 12.95 7.65
N THR A 235 24.05 12.07 7.92
CA THR A 235 24.13 10.65 7.53
C THR A 235 23.34 10.29 6.28
N TYR A 236 22.42 11.16 5.84
CA TYR A 236 21.46 10.92 4.76
C TYR A 236 20.54 9.72 4.99
N LEU A 237 20.47 9.19 6.22
CA LEU A 237 19.51 8.16 6.60
C LEU A 237 18.12 8.78 6.78
N PRO A 238 17.05 8.07 6.37
CA PRO A 238 15.69 8.48 6.66
C PRO A 238 15.41 8.49 8.17
N SER A 239 14.91 9.61 8.69
CA SER A 239 14.36 9.70 10.05
C SER A 239 12.85 9.54 10.06
N ALA A 240 12.16 9.90 8.98
CA ALA A 240 10.74 9.63 8.80
C ALA A 240 10.34 9.53 7.33
N ILE A 241 9.29 8.75 7.06
CA ILE A 241 8.63 8.66 5.75
C ILE A 241 7.14 8.82 5.97
N ARG A 242 6.49 9.72 5.22
CA ARG A 242 5.05 9.87 5.16
C ARG A 242 4.54 9.48 3.79
N LEU A 243 3.54 8.62 3.74
CA LEU A 243 2.85 8.18 2.52
C LEU A 243 1.40 8.61 2.61
N VAL A 244 0.91 9.28 1.58
CA VAL A 244 -0.51 9.64 1.47
C VAL A 244 -1.16 8.68 0.48
N ASN A 245 -2.25 8.05 0.90
CA ASN A 245 -2.93 7.08 0.04
C ASN A 245 -3.50 7.76 -1.23
N PRO A 246 -3.86 6.98 -2.27
CA PRO A 246 -4.29 7.54 -3.56
C PRO A 246 -5.50 8.49 -3.45
N THR A 247 -6.45 8.20 -2.56
CA THR A 247 -7.66 9.03 -2.36
C THR A 247 -7.38 10.28 -1.51
N GLY A 248 -6.30 10.29 -0.74
CA GLY A 248 -5.95 11.39 0.16
C GLY A 248 -6.67 11.44 1.49
N ASN A 249 -7.45 10.41 1.82
CA ASN A 249 -8.20 10.34 3.08
C ASN A 249 -7.47 9.55 4.17
N SER A 250 -6.32 8.97 3.86
CA SER A 250 -5.44 8.40 4.85
C SER A 250 -3.97 8.69 4.57
N GLU A 251 -3.17 8.70 5.63
CA GLU A 251 -1.73 8.78 5.54
C GLU A 251 -1.08 7.82 6.53
N THR A 252 0.04 7.23 6.12
CA THR A 252 0.88 6.38 6.97
C THR A 252 2.21 7.09 7.17
N VAL A 253 2.65 7.22 8.41
CA VAL A 253 3.93 7.82 8.78
C VAL A 253 4.78 6.78 9.50
N TYR A 254 5.97 6.51 8.98
CA TYR A 254 7.00 5.74 9.66
C TYR A 254 8.03 6.70 10.23
N VAL A 255 8.39 6.52 11.49
CA VAL A 255 9.47 7.25 12.16
C VAL A 255 10.53 6.24 12.58
N PHE A 256 11.78 6.49 12.22
CA PHE A 256 12.90 5.58 12.46
C PHE A 256 13.79 6.10 13.58
N LYS A 257 14.23 5.19 14.44
CA LYS A 257 15.11 5.48 15.57
C LYS A 257 16.19 4.41 15.70
N ASP A 258 17.29 4.78 16.34
CA ASP A 258 18.39 3.87 16.67
C ASP A 258 18.87 3.04 15.47
N LEU A 259 19.00 3.72 14.33
CA LEU A 259 19.46 3.11 13.09
C LEU A 259 20.95 2.77 13.20
N VAL A 260 21.25 1.47 13.18
CA VAL A 260 22.61 0.92 13.17
C VAL A 260 22.92 0.42 11.76
N VAL A 261 23.79 1.14 11.06
CA VAL A 261 24.29 0.79 9.73
C VAL A 261 25.51 -0.12 9.86
N ASN A 262 25.52 -1.21 9.09
CA ASN A 262 26.66 -2.14 8.97
C ASN A 262 27.18 -2.64 10.33
N GLY A 263 26.29 -2.81 11.31
CA GLY A 263 26.62 -3.30 12.64
C GLY A 263 27.30 -4.67 12.60
N ARG A 264 28.19 -4.91 13.58
CA ARG A 264 28.91 -6.18 13.73
C ARG A 264 27.89 -7.33 13.87
N LYS A 265 28.21 -8.50 13.29
CA LYS A 265 27.40 -9.71 13.48
C LYS A 265 27.32 -10.01 14.98
N SER A 266 26.12 -10.29 15.47
CA SER A 266 25.96 -10.86 16.81
C SER A 266 26.78 -12.16 16.87
N LEU A 267 27.66 -12.28 17.86
CA LEU A 267 28.49 -13.48 18.09
C LEU A 267 27.68 -14.64 18.67
N ASN A 268 26.36 -14.48 18.90
CA ASN A 268 25.51 -15.54 19.41
C ASN A 268 25.16 -16.54 18.28
N PRO A 269 25.73 -17.77 18.29
CA PRO A 269 25.48 -18.77 17.25
C PRO A 269 24.04 -19.30 17.26
N PHE A 270 23.30 -19.11 18.36
CA PHE A 270 21.90 -19.49 18.49
C PHE A 270 20.93 -18.40 18.01
N ALA A 271 21.43 -17.20 17.69
CA ALA A 271 20.61 -16.16 17.10
C ALA A 271 20.31 -16.52 15.63
N GLY A 272 19.18 -17.19 15.39
CA GLY A 272 18.70 -17.51 14.05
C GLY A 272 18.58 -16.26 13.15
N SER A 273 18.56 -16.49 11.83
CA SER A 273 18.42 -15.40 10.85
C SER A 273 17.13 -14.60 11.10
N PRO A 274 17.19 -13.25 11.17
CA PRO A 274 15.99 -12.43 11.33
C PRO A 274 15.02 -12.59 10.15
N PHE A 275 15.48 -13.09 9.00
CA PHE A 275 14.67 -13.31 7.80
C PHE A 275 14.03 -14.70 7.71
N LYS A 276 14.22 -15.56 8.73
CA LYS A 276 13.61 -16.90 8.81
C LYS A 276 12.76 -17.03 10.09
N PRO A 277 11.57 -16.41 10.14
CA PRO A 277 10.69 -16.50 11.29
C PRO A 277 10.22 -17.95 11.52
N SER A 278 10.09 -18.35 12.78
CA SER A 278 9.41 -19.60 13.13
C SER A 278 7.91 -19.49 12.83
N LEU A 279 7.39 -20.45 12.08
CA LEU A 279 5.99 -20.53 11.67
C LEU A 279 5.26 -21.75 12.27
N PHE A 280 5.90 -22.47 13.20
CA PHE A 280 5.37 -23.72 13.76
C PHE A 280 3.94 -23.61 14.32
N ARG A 281 3.56 -22.42 14.84
CA ARG A 281 2.23 -22.15 15.40
C ARG A 281 1.30 -21.40 14.45
N TYR A 282 1.64 -21.27 13.17
CA TYR A 282 0.91 -20.45 12.21
C TYR A 282 0.33 -21.29 11.08
N LYS A 283 -0.90 -20.96 10.66
CA LYS A 283 -1.57 -21.59 9.53
C LYS A 283 -1.33 -20.77 8.26
N GLN A 284 -1.06 -21.44 7.13
CA GLN A 284 -0.99 -20.74 5.85
C GLN A 284 -2.38 -20.32 5.39
N ALA A 285 -2.60 -19.03 5.16
CA ALA A 285 -3.81 -18.53 4.54
C ALA A 285 -3.77 -18.79 3.03
N GLN A 286 -4.93 -19.19 2.46
CA GLN A 286 -5.07 -19.36 1.01
C GLN A 286 -5.04 -17.99 0.34
N ILE A 287 -4.11 -17.81 -0.61
CA ILE A 287 -4.02 -16.58 -1.38
C ILE A 287 -4.99 -16.70 -2.56
N ASN A 288 -6.14 -16.04 -2.48
CA ASN A 288 -6.86 -15.70 -3.70
C ASN A 288 -5.94 -14.79 -4.53
N ARG A 289 -5.51 -15.27 -5.70
CA ARG A 289 -4.42 -14.70 -6.55
C ARG A 289 -4.60 -13.23 -6.97
N THR A 290 -5.67 -12.56 -6.59
CA THR A 290 -5.86 -11.12 -6.78
C THR A 290 -4.87 -10.25 -5.97
N ALA A 291 -4.21 -10.81 -4.94
CA ALA A 291 -3.31 -10.07 -4.06
C ALA A 291 -1.84 -9.96 -4.54
N ALA A 292 -1.43 -10.69 -5.58
CA ALA A 292 -0.04 -10.71 -6.06
C ALA A 292 0.42 -9.39 -6.74
N GLN A 293 -0.50 -8.46 -7.00
CA GLN A 293 -0.21 -7.07 -7.38
C GLN A 293 -0.58 -6.05 -6.28
N GLN A 294 -1.05 -6.49 -5.11
CA GLN A 294 -1.60 -5.63 -4.04
C GLN A 294 -0.90 -5.81 -2.68
N GLY A 295 0.28 -6.43 -2.64
CA GLY A 295 1.09 -6.62 -1.44
C GLY A 295 1.86 -5.37 -1.00
N SER A 296 1.13 -4.26 -0.77
CA SER A 296 1.65 -3.01 -0.22
C SER A 296 1.17 -2.83 1.24
N PRO A 297 2.04 -2.77 2.28
CA PRO A 297 1.66 -2.33 3.61
C PRO A 297 1.28 -0.85 3.51
N GLY A 298 -0.02 -0.60 3.59
CA GLY A 298 -0.62 0.69 3.29
C GLY A 298 -2.10 0.57 2.92
N ARG A 299 -2.59 -0.64 2.61
CA ARG A 299 -4.04 -0.87 2.53
C ARG A 299 -4.62 -1.03 3.94
N GLY A 300 -5.27 0.02 4.44
CA GLY A 300 -6.17 -0.07 5.57
C GLY A 300 -7.22 -1.18 5.36
N PRO A 301 -7.83 -1.70 6.44
CA PRO A 301 -8.63 -2.91 6.40
C PRO A 301 -9.80 -2.78 5.42
N THR A 302 -9.86 -3.67 4.43
CA THR A 302 -11.08 -3.90 3.66
C THR A 302 -12.15 -4.49 4.57
N ARG A 303 -13.27 -3.77 4.67
CA ARG A 303 -14.51 -4.13 5.36
C ARG A 303 -14.96 -5.57 5.02
N PRO A 304 -15.32 -6.41 6.01
CA PRO A 304 -16.02 -7.66 5.72
C PRO A 304 -17.42 -7.36 5.17
N ALA A 305 -17.80 -8.03 4.09
CA ALA A 305 -19.15 -8.00 3.54
C ALA A 305 -20.15 -8.57 4.56
N PRO A 306 -21.38 -8.03 4.64
CA PRO A 306 -22.41 -8.58 5.51
C PRO A 306 -22.79 -9.99 5.03
N ARG A 307 -22.75 -10.97 5.94
CA ARG A 307 -23.33 -12.28 5.71
C ARG A 307 -24.85 -12.15 5.68
N THR A 308 -25.46 -12.47 4.54
CA THR A 308 -26.90 -12.68 4.40
C THR A 308 -27.30 -13.84 5.31
N ALA A 309 -28.25 -13.59 6.21
CA ALA A 309 -28.85 -14.63 7.03
C ALA A 309 -29.65 -15.60 6.14
N ALA A 310 -29.47 -16.90 6.38
CA ALA A 310 -30.28 -17.95 5.80
C ALA A 310 -31.71 -17.84 6.33
N ASN A 311 -32.68 -17.87 5.41
CA ASN A 311 -34.10 -17.95 5.73
C ASN A 311 -34.42 -19.43 6.02
N GLN A 312 -34.85 -19.73 7.24
CA GLN A 312 -35.61 -20.93 7.56
C GLN A 312 -37.10 -20.60 7.40
N ARG A 313 -37.76 -21.22 6.42
CA ARG A 313 -39.16 -21.64 6.48
C ARG A 313 -39.32 -22.84 5.56
#